data_AF-A0A9D8EJL6-F1
#
_entry.id   AF-A0A9D8EJL6-F1
#
_cell.length_a   1.000
_cell.length_b   1.000
_cell.length_c   1.000
_cell.angle_alpha   90.00
_cell.angle_beta   90.00
_cell.angle_gamma   90.00
#
_symmetry.space_group_name_H-M   'P 1'
#
loop_
_entity.id
_entity.type
_entity.pdbx_description
1 polymer ?
#
loop_
_entity_poly.entity_id
_entity_poly.type
_entity_poly.pdbx_seq_one_letter_code
_entity_poly.pdbx_strand_id
1 'polypeptide(L)'
;MLGYNPRLHILCADGGFGDNGIFYAAAAGLDGPALEPLFRHKILSMLKRRGLITDRVIELICSWRHYSFNVYCGDRIYTGNTQSMENISRPYACFLLKILSF
;
A
#
# COMPACT_ATOMS: atom_id res chain seq x y z
N MET A 1 19.86 17.63 -13.27
CA MET A 1 19.76 17.19 -11.86
C MET A 1 18.69 16.11 -11.79
N LEU A 2 19.05 14.85 -11.56
CA LEU A 2 18.06 13.79 -11.31
C LEU A 2 17.55 13.96 -9.87
N GLY A 3 16.30 14.38 -9.69
CA GLY A 3 15.70 14.52 -8.36
C GLY A 3 15.49 13.14 -7.71
N TYR A 4 16.04 12.95 -6.52
CA TYR A 4 15.81 11.74 -5.72
C TYR A 4 14.35 11.70 -5.26
N ASN A 5 13.57 10.78 -5.83
CA ASN A 5 12.15 10.58 -5.52
C ASN A 5 11.95 9.14 -5.01
N PRO A 6 12.23 8.87 -3.73
CA PRO A 6 12.10 7.52 -3.19
C PRO A 6 10.65 7.07 -3.29
N ARG A 7 10.43 5.90 -3.88
CA ARG A 7 9.10 5.27 -3.97
C ARG A 7 9.14 3.90 -3.31
N LEU A 8 8.07 3.57 -2.59
CA LEU A 8 7.87 2.28 -1.95
C LEU A 8 6.59 1.65 -2.48
N HIS A 9 6.73 0.43 -3.01
CA HIS A 9 5.62 -0.42 -3.41
C HIS A 9 5.57 -1.62 -2.47
N ILE A 10 4.44 -1.82 -1.81
CA ILE A 10 4.18 -2.99 -0.96
C ILE A 10 3.15 -3.85 -1.68
N LEU A 11 3.49 -5.11 -1.93
CA LEU A 11 2.56 -6.13 -2.38
C LEU A 11 2.16 -6.95 -1.16
N CYS A 12 0.87 -7.07 -0.91
CA CYS A 12 0.33 -7.85 0.21
C CYS A 12 -0.80 -8.74 -0.30
N ALA A 13 -0.92 -9.95 0.23
CA ALA A 13 -2.11 -10.77 -0.01
C ALA A 13 -3.31 -10.17 0.73
N ASP A 14 -4.52 -10.37 0.22
CA ASP A 14 -5.78 -9.97 0.84
C ASP A 14 -6.22 -10.90 1.99
N GLY A 15 -5.27 -11.49 2.70
CA GLY A 15 -5.52 -12.52 3.70
C GLY A 15 -4.28 -12.83 4.52
N GLY A 16 -4.39 -13.83 5.38
CA GLY A 16 -3.32 -14.22 6.28
C GLY A 16 -3.35 -15.71 6.61
N PHE A 17 -2.24 -16.19 7.16
CA PHE A 17 -2.14 -17.56 7.65
C PHE A 17 -2.64 -17.64 9.09
N GLY A 18 -3.51 -18.61 9.37
CA GLY A 18 -3.84 -18.99 10.74
C GLY A 18 -2.76 -19.86 11.36
N ASP A 19 -2.88 -20.15 12.65
CA ASP A 19 -1.90 -20.96 13.40
C ASP A 19 -1.77 -22.41 12.87
N ASN A 20 -2.79 -22.88 12.16
CA ASN A 20 -2.81 -24.16 11.46
C ASN A 20 -2.08 -24.16 10.10
N GLY A 21 -1.49 -23.02 9.70
CA GLY A 21 -0.81 -22.86 8.42
C GLY A 21 -1.75 -22.73 7.22
N ILE A 22 -3.07 -22.66 7.44
CA ILE A 22 -4.05 -22.46 6.37
C ILE A 22 -4.15 -20.97 6.05
N PHE A 23 -4.14 -20.62 4.76
CA PHE A 23 -4.37 -19.26 4.30
C PHE A 23 -5.87 -18.94 4.27
N TYR A 24 -6.25 -17.84 4.91
CA TYR A 24 -7.60 -17.33 4.94
C TYR A 24 -7.64 -16.00 4.18
N ALA A 25 -8.27 -16.01 3.00
CA ALA A 25 -8.59 -14.80 2.26
C ALA A 25 -9.63 -13.96 3.02
N ALA A 26 -9.58 -12.64 2.88
CA ALA A 26 -10.58 -11.74 3.43
C ALA A 26 -11.96 -12.12 2.89
N ALA A 27 -12.92 -12.31 3.79
CA ALA A 27 -14.27 -12.76 3.44
C ALA A 27 -15.06 -11.70 2.64
N ALA A 28 -14.63 -10.44 2.65
CA ALA A 28 -15.23 -9.33 1.95
C ALA A 28 -14.18 -8.52 1.20
N GLY A 29 -14.59 -7.84 0.13
CA GLY A 29 -13.73 -6.92 -0.60
C GLY A 29 -13.18 -5.83 0.32
N LEU A 30 -11.87 -5.61 0.24
CA LEU A 30 -11.19 -4.60 1.04
C LEU A 30 -11.44 -3.21 0.46
N ASP A 31 -11.88 -2.28 1.30
CA ASP A 31 -12.11 -0.88 0.91
C ASP A 31 -10.77 -0.12 0.90
N GLY A 32 -10.17 -0.01 -0.29
CA GLY A 32 -8.92 0.72 -0.52
C GLY A 32 -8.96 2.17 0.00
N PRO A 33 -9.98 2.97 -0.36
CA PRO A 33 -10.19 4.30 0.22
C PRO A 33 -10.22 4.35 1.75
N ALA A 34 -10.82 3.38 2.43
CA ALA A 34 -10.81 3.32 3.89
C ALA A 34 -9.43 2.89 4.47
N LEU A 35 -8.67 2.08 3.73
CA LEU A 35 -7.35 1.58 4.12
C LEU A 35 -6.23 2.62 3.93
N GLU A 36 -6.34 3.50 2.95
CA GLU A 36 -5.28 4.48 2.64
C GLU A 36 -4.92 5.39 3.83
N PRO A 37 -5.88 6.00 4.56
CA PRO A 37 -5.57 6.80 5.75
C PRO A 37 -4.81 6.00 6.81
N LEU A 38 -5.18 4.72 7.02
CA LEU A 38 -4.53 3.83 7.98
C LEU A 38 -3.11 3.49 7.53
N PHE A 39 -2.94 3.17 6.25
CA PHE A 39 -1.64 2.89 5.66
C PHE A 39 -0.70 4.09 5.78
N ARG A 40 -1.16 5.27 5.37
CA ARG A 40 -0.43 6.53 5.49
C ARG A 40 -0.01 6.79 6.94
N HIS A 41 -0.95 6.70 7.88
CA HIS A 41 -0.66 6.89 9.30
C HIS A 41 0.41 5.92 9.81
N LYS A 42 0.31 4.64 9.44
CA LYS A 42 1.25 3.59 9.91
C LYS A 42 2.66 3.80 9.39
N ILE A 43 2.82 4.19 8.11
CA ILE A 43 4.12 4.52 7.51
C ILE A 43 4.74 5.76 8.17
N LEU A 44 3.99 6.87 8.27
CA LEU A 44 4.50 8.10 8.86
C LEU A 44 4.88 7.90 10.34
N SER A 45 4.04 7.19 11.10
CA SER A 45 4.34 6.83 12.49
C SER A 45 5.59 5.96 12.62
N MET A 46 5.79 4.99 11.71
CA MET A 46 7.00 4.16 11.70
C MET A 46 8.25 5.00 11.41
N LEU A 47 8.20 5.87 10.40
CA LEU A 47 9.33 6.73 10.03
C LEU A 47 9.68 7.69 11.18
N LYS A 48 8.67 8.27 11.84
CA LYS A 48 8.87 9.11 13.03
C LYS A 48 9.53 8.34 14.16
N ARG A 49 9.02 7.15 14.51
CA ARG A 49 9.61 6.30 15.58
C ARG A 49 11.06 5.92 15.29
N ARG A 50 11.44 5.80 14.01
CA ARG A 50 12.82 5.53 13.58
C ARG A 50 13.71 6.78 13.51
N GLY A 51 13.18 7.97 13.82
CA GLY A 51 13.91 9.23 13.76
C GLY A 51 14.19 9.73 12.33
N LEU A 52 13.50 9.20 11.32
CA LEU A 52 13.74 9.54 9.91
C LEU A 52 12.99 10.80 9.47
N ILE A 53 11.91 11.16 10.17
CA ILE A 53 11.12 12.37 9.93
C ILE A 53 10.67 12.99 11.26
N THR A 54 10.35 14.29 11.24
CA THR A 54 9.82 15.03 12.38
C THR A 54 8.32 15.27 12.25
N ASP A 55 7.67 15.70 13.34
CA ASP A 55 6.26 16.11 13.31
C ASP A 55 5.98 17.21 12.28
N ARG A 56 6.91 18.16 12.14
CA ARG A 56 6.82 19.22 11.15
C ARG A 56 6.78 18.70 9.71
N VAL A 57 7.57 17.66 9.42
CA VAL A 57 7.58 17.01 8.10
C VAL A 57 6.26 16.27 7.87
N ILE A 58 5.71 15.63 8.90
CA ILE A 58 4.41 14.95 8.82
C ILE A 58 3.30 15.95 8.50
N GLU A 59 3.23 17.07 9.23
CA GLU A 59 2.27 18.15 8.96
C GLU A 59 2.36 18.65 7.52
N LEU A 60 3.58 18.87 7.03
CA LEU A 60 3.82 19.33 5.66
C LEU A 60 3.29 18.32 4.63
N ILE A 61 3.64 17.03 4.76
CA ILE A 61 3.16 15.96 3.88
C ILE A 61 1.63 15.87 3.92
N CYS A 62 1.03 16.01 5.11
CA CYS A 62 -0.42 15.98 5.29
C CYS A 62 -1.14 17.22 4.77
N SER A 63 -0.45 18.36 4.59
CA SER A 63 -1.02 19.57 3.99
C SER A 63 -1.06 19.56 2.46
N TRP A 64 -0.38 18.61 1.81
CA TRP A 64 -0.36 18.54 0.36
C TRP A 64 -1.73 18.15 -0.20
N ARG A 65 -2.16 18.85 -1.26
CA ARG A 65 -3.45 18.63 -1.91
C ARG A 65 -3.59 17.23 -2.50
N HIS A 66 -2.49 16.66 -2.98
CA HIS A 66 -2.43 15.31 -3.54
C HIS A 66 -1.51 14.48 -2.66
N TYR A 67 -2.08 13.53 -1.92
CA TYR A 67 -1.30 12.64 -1.07
C TYR A 67 -0.47 11.70 -1.94
N SER A 68 0.79 11.51 -1.58
CA SER A 68 1.68 10.56 -2.27
C SER A 68 1.40 9.10 -1.89
N PHE A 69 0.29 8.82 -1.22
CA PHE A 69 -0.14 7.51 -0.74
C PHE A 69 -1.30 7.01 -1.58
N ASN A 70 -1.30 5.72 -1.89
CA ASN A 70 -2.41 5.07 -2.56
C ASN A 70 -2.51 3.61 -2.10
N VAL A 71 -3.74 3.12 -1.98
CA VAL A 71 -4.04 1.71 -1.76
C VAL A 71 -4.86 1.22 -2.95
N TYR A 72 -4.40 0.16 -3.58
CA TYR A 72 -5.11 -0.52 -4.65
C TYR A 72 -5.57 -1.89 -4.15
N CYS A 73 -6.88 -2.09 -4.08
CA CYS A 73 -7.51 -3.38 -3.87
C CYS A 73 -8.08 -3.81 -5.23
N GLY A 74 -7.39 -4.73 -5.90
CA GLY A 74 -7.80 -5.21 -7.22
C GLY A 74 -8.67 -6.46 -7.17
N ASP A 75 -9.20 -6.84 -8.32
CA ASP A 75 -9.91 -8.10 -8.47
C ASP A 75 -9.00 -9.30 -8.18
N ARG A 76 -9.63 -10.44 -7.82
CA ARG A 76 -8.95 -11.71 -7.63
C ARG A 76 -8.16 -12.11 -8.88
N ILE A 77 -6.88 -12.41 -8.68
CA ILE A 77 -5.96 -12.84 -9.72
C ILE A 77 -6.06 -14.36 -9.83
N TYR A 78 -6.74 -14.83 -10.88
CA TYR A 78 -6.81 -16.26 -11.21
C TYR A 78 -5.57 -16.73 -11.97
N THR A 79 -5.18 -17.98 -11.75
CA THR A 79 -4.07 -18.62 -12.48
C THR A 79 -4.33 -18.60 -13.99
N GLY A 80 -3.38 -18.06 -14.77
CA GLY A 80 -3.46 -17.98 -16.24
C GLY A 80 -3.81 -16.61 -16.81
N ASN A 81 -4.12 -15.60 -15.97
CA ASN A 81 -4.38 -14.23 -16.42
C ASN A 81 -3.10 -13.38 -16.40
N THR A 82 -2.37 -13.36 -17.51
CA THR A 82 -1.14 -12.56 -17.70
C THR A 82 -1.38 -11.05 -17.58
N GLN A 83 -2.57 -10.55 -17.92
CA GLN A 83 -2.86 -9.12 -17.89
C GLN A 83 -3.08 -8.58 -16.48
N SER A 84 -3.66 -9.39 -15.58
CA SER A 84 -3.74 -9.06 -14.15
C SER A 84 -2.36 -9.00 -13.51
N MET A 85 -1.41 -9.84 -13.94
CA MET A 85 -0.03 -9.85 -13.46
C MET A 85 0.74 -8.59 -13.86
N GLU A 86 0.54 -8.09 -15.08
CA GLU A 86 1.20 -6.87 -15.57
C GLU A 86 0.71 -5.59 -14.86
N ASN A 87 -0.57 -5.54 -14.49
CA ASN A 87 -1.15 -4.39 -13.78
C ASN A 87 -0.58 -4.19 -12.36
N ILE A 88 0.04 -5.22 -11.78
CA ILE A 88 0.75 -5.15 -10.49
C ILE A 88 1.94 -4.18 -10.57
N SER A 89 2.48 -3.89 -11.76
CA SER A 89 3.69 -3.08 -11.91
C SER A 89 3.48 -1.58 -12.20
N ARG A 90 2.23 -1.12 -12.41
CA ARG A 90 2.00 0.31 -12.75
C ARG A 90 2.19 1.26 -11.56
N PRO A 91 3.06 2.30 -11.64
CA PRO A 91 3.33 3.22 -10.55
C PRO A 91 2.57 4.55 -10.70
N TYR A 92 1.52 4.74 -9.90
CA TYR A 92 0.75 6.01 -9.86
C TYR A 92 1.01 6.86 -8.60
N ALA A 93 1.81 6.38 -7.62
CA ALA A 93 2.05 7.06 -6.34
C ALA A 93 3.47 6.79 -5.79
N CYS A 94 3.98 7.66 -4.90
CA CYS A 94 5.28 7.44 -4.25
C CYS A 94 5.21 6.35 -3.17
N PHE A 95 4.08 6.19 -2.49
CA PHE A 95 3.82 5.09 -1.56
C PHE A 95 2.57 4.36 -2.02
N LEU A 96 2.73 3.12 -2.45
CA LEU A 96 1.65 2.33 -3.01
C LEU A 96 1.56 0.99 -2.30
N LEU A 97 0.40 0.70 -1.72
CA LEU A 97 0.04 -0.62 -1.22
C LEU A 97 -0.88 -1.29 -2.24
N LYS A 98 -0.41 -2.35 -2.90
CA LYS A 98 -1.28 -3.20 -3.73
C LYS A 98 -1.63 -4.44 -2.95
N ILE A 99 -2.93 -4.61 -2.73
CA ILE A 99 -3.48 -5.78 -2.10
C ILE A 99 -3.93 -6.72 -3.21
N LEU A 100 -3.32 -7.90 -3.24
CA LEU A 100 -3.51 -8.93 -4.22
C LEU A 100 -4.47 -9.96 -3.65
N SER A 101 -5.61 -10.12 -4.32
CA SER A 101 -6.56 -11.18 -4.01
C SER A 101 -6.17 -12.45 -4.76
N PHE A 102 -5.91 -13.53 -4.02
CA PHE A 102 -5.61 -14.87 -4.56
C PHE A 102 -6.79 -15.82 -4.36
#